data_AF-A0A935GU89-F1
#
_entry.id   AF-A0A935GU89-F1
#
_cell.length_a   1.000
_cell.length_b   1.000
_cell.length_c   1.000
_cell.angle_alpha   90.00
_cell.angle_beta   90.00
_cell.angle_gamma   90.00
#
_symmetry.space_group_name_H-M   'P 1'
#
loop_
_entity.id
_entity.type
_entity.pdbx_description
1 polymer ?
#
loop_
_entity_poly.entity_id
_entity_poly.type
_entity_poly.pdbx_seq_one_letter_code
_entity_poly.pdbx_strand_id
1 'polypeptide(L)'
;MGDLPAYLVGAAALESRVFPAFTFDPSAGRDWASRFSLDTNPQATRDWPVHGLAYADEHHQAVSQELPFTLIDFVACDARYTRHFALVPRARWSATLVPAGDIVARESQGQPESVPFVWTVDPENRLHKLVVDEKLIREARRCRSMWNSLQELGGIHNSHAERLLARERQSGVLAPMTASSAPPVTPDTVPAAPTVETQSDTQRSPDEAYIETERCSTCNECTHINGKMFAYNANQQAYIADLSAGTYAQLVEAAESCQVSIIHPGKPRNPDEAGLDELLKRAELFA
;
A
#
# COMPACT_ATOMS: atom_id res chain seq x y z
N MET A 1 0.68 -8.21 24.09
CA MET A 1 2.13 -8.16 23.82
C MET A 1 2.94 -9.31 24.42
N GLY A 2 2.40 -10.12 25.35
CA GLY A 2 3.18 -11.19 26.01
C GLY A 2 3.76 -12.28 25.09
N ASP A 3 3.14 -12.49 23.92
CA ASP A 3 3.54 -13.53 22.97
C ASP A 3 4.26 -13.01 21.72
N LEU A 4 4.42 -11.69 21.56
CA LEU A 4 5.14 -11.12 20.41
C LEU A 4 6.65 -11.12 20.68
N PRO A 5 7.49 -11.55 19.71
CA PRO A 5 8.94 -11.41 19.79
C PRO A 5 9.36 -9.97 20.13
N ALA A 6 10.36 -9.83 21.02
CA ALA A 6 10.81 -8.53 21.51
C ALA A 6 11.27 -7.56 20.40
N TYR A 7 11.82 -8.09 19.30
CA TYR A 7 12.24 -7.25 18.17
C TYR A 7 11.03 -6.63 17.43
N LEU A 8 9.89 -7.33 17.35
CA LEU A 8 8.66 -6.78 16.76
C LEU A 8 8.08 -5.68 17.66
N VAL A 9 8.13 -5.88 18.97
CA VAL A 9 7.74 -4.85 19.94
C VAL A 9 8.61 -3.60 19.77
N GLY A 10 9.92 -3.76 19.64
CA GLY A 10 10.86 -2.66 19.39
C GLY A 10 10.58 -1.93 18.07
N ALA A 11 10.35 -2.66 16.98
CA ALA A 11 10.01 -2.08 15.68
C ALA A 11 8.68 -1.32 15.73
N ALA A 12 7.64 -1.89 16.33
CA ALA A 12 6.36 -1.22 16.49
C ALA A 12 6.48 0.04 17.37
N ALA A 13 7.33 0.03 18.39
CA ALA A 13 7.59 1.19 19.24
C ALA A 13 8.30 2.33 18.50
N LEU A 14 9.20 2.00 17.58
CA LEU A 14 9.89 2.93 16.68
C LEU A 14 8.92 3.55 15.67
N GLU A 15 8.13 2.71 15.00
CA GLU A 15 7.20 3.13 13.95
C GLU A 15 6.04 3.97 14.49
N SER A 16 5.52 3.64 15.66
CA SER A 16 4.48 4.41 16.35
C SER A 16 4.94 5.74 16.93
N ARG A 17 6.19 6.16 16.67
CA ARG A 17 6.82 7.38 17.19
C ARG A 17 6.73 7.53 18.72
N VAL A 18 6.51 6.44 19.45
CA VAL A 18 6.58 6.42 20.93
C VAL A 18 8.05 6.46 21.35
N PHE A 19 8.90 5.72 20.65
CA PHE A 19 10.35 5.71 20.84
C PHE A 19 11.07 5.93 19.49
N PRO A 20 10.97 7.14 18.90
CA PRO A 20 11.71 7.46 17.69
C PRO A 20 13.21 7.41 17.96
N ALA A 21 13.99 6.96 16.98
CA ALA A 21 15.44 6.90 17.06
C ALA A 21 16.08 8.16 16.46
N PHE A 22 17.27 8.52 16.91
CA PHE A 22 18.10 9.51 16.24
C PHE A 22 19.57 9.18 16.49
N THR A 23 20.43 9.63 15.58
CA THR A 23 21.89 9.50 15.71
C THR A 23 22.50 10.88 15.81
N PHE A 24 23.40 11.07 16.76
CA PHE A 24 24.25 12.25 16.87
C PHE A 24 25.73 11.87 16.77
N ASP A 25 26.37 12.18 15.65
CA ASP A 25 27.80 11.98 15.42
C ASP A 25 28.55 13.33 15.52
N PRO A 26 29.24 13.63 16.64
CA PRO A 26 29.97 14.88 16.79
C PRO A 26 31.14 15.05 15.80
N SER A 27 31.59 13.96 15.18
CA SER A 27 32.73 13.94 14.24
C SER A 27 32.34 14.14 12.78
N ALA A 28 31.05 13.99 12.43
CA ALA A 28 30.55 14.03 11.05
C ALA A 28 30.57 15.43 10.38
N GLY A 29 30.94 16.49 11.11
CA GLY A 29 31.03 17.84 10.55
C GLY A 29 31.12 18.92 11.61
N ARG A 30 30.94 20.18 11.21
CA ARG A 30 30.96 21.34 12.13
C ARG A 30 29.56 21.85 12.49
N ASP A 31 28.60 21.69 11.60
CA ASP A 31 27.22 22.13 11.79
C ASP A 31 26.31 21.01 12.33
N TRP A 32 25.08 21.38 12.70
CA TRP A 32 24.09 20.46 13.24
C TRP A 32 23.60 19.45 12.20
N ALA A 33 23.35 19.91 10.98
CA ALA A 33 22.81 19.09 9.89
C ALA A 33 23.71 17.90 9.54
N SER A 34 25.03 18.08 9.64
CA SER A 34 26.00 17.01 9.42
C SER A 34 26.04 15.99 10.56
N ARG A 35 25.64 16.38 11.78
CA ARG A 35 25.83 15.60 13.01
C ARG A 35 24.57 14.86 13.46
N PHE A 36 23.38 15.38 13.17
CA PHE A 36 22.11 14.85 13.64
C PHE A 36 21.31 14.22 12.48
N SER A 37 20.95 12.95 12.61
CA SER A 37 20.17 12.22 11.59
C SER A 37 19.01 11.43 12.20
N LEU A 38 17.92 11.34 11.44
CA LEU A 38 16.72 10.53 11.72
C LEU A 38 16.57 9.33 10.78
N ASP A 39 17.56 9.02 9.95
CA ASP A 39 17.45 8.04 8.85
C ASP A 39 17.19 6.60 9.32
N THR A 40 17.40 6.33 10.60
CA THR A 40 17.10 5.04 11.24
C THR A 40 15.59 4.79 11.40
N ASN A 41 14.75 5.80 11.19
CA ASN A 41 13.30 5.68 11.32
C ASN A 41 12.65 5.38 9.94
N PRO A 42 11.74 4.40 9.86
CA PRO A 42 10.97 4.16 8.65
C PRO A 42 10.17 5.41 8.24
N GLN A 43 10.22 5.72 6.94
CA GLN A 43 9.47 6.81 6.32
C GLN A 43 9.59 8.12 7.11
N ALA A 44 10.82 8.55 7.42
CA ALA A 44 11.10 9.62 8.37
C ALA A 44 10.50 10.99 8.00
N THR A 45 10.11 11.20 6.74
CA THR A 45 9.45 12.43 6.28
C THR A 45 7.95 12.49 6.56
N ARG A 46 7.34 11.38 6.98
CA ARG A 46 5.90 11.29 7.31
C ARG A 46 5.69 11.36 8.82
N ASP A 47 4.54 11.90 9.23
CA ASP A 47 4.07 11.86 10.62
C ASP A 47 4.07 10.41 11.15
N TRP A 48 3.49 9.51 10.35
CA TRP A 48 3.38 8.07 10.63
C TRP A 48 3.85 7.27 9.42
N PRO A 49 4.57 6.15 9.61
CA PRO A 49 4.83 5.23 8.51
C PRO A 49 3.51 4.59 8.06
N VAL A 50 3.37 4.40 6.75
CA VAL A 50 2.18 3.82 6.12
C VAL A 50 2.53 2.46 5.54
N HIS A 51 1.66 1.47 5.77
CA HIS A 51 1.83 0.11 5.28
C HIS A 51 0.58 -0.36 4.55
N GLY A 52 0.78 -1.15 3.50
CA GLY A 52 -0.30 -1.88 2.84
C GLY A 52 -0.80 -3.04 3.71
N LEU A 53 -2.11 -3.09 3.92
CA LEU A 53 -2.82 -4.22 4.51
C LEU A 53 -3.68 -4.87 3.42
N ALA A 54 -3.34 -6.10 3.06
CA ALA A 54 -4.16 -6.96 2.21
C ALA A 54 -4.95 -7.96 3.08
N TYR A 55 -6.26 -8.07 2.85
CA TYR A 55 -7.13 -9.01 3.56
C TYR A 55 -8.31 -9.44 2.68
N ALA A 56 -8.90 -10.59 2.99
CA ALA A 56 -10.17 -11.02 2.40
C ALA A 56 -11.34 -10.50 3.25
N ASP A 57 -12.34 -9.89 2.62
CA ASP A 57 -13.54 -9.45 3.31
C ASP A 57 -14.54 -10.60 3.58
N GLU A 58 -15.73 -10.28 4.08
CA GLU A 58 -16.76 -11.30 4.38
C GLU A 58 -17.34 -12.00 3.16
N HIS A 59 -17.18 -11.40 1.97
CA HIS A 59 -17.57 -11.98 0.69
C HIS A 59 -16.38 -12.66 -0.01
N HIS A 60 -15.30 -12.90 0.75
CA HIS A 60 -14.04 -13.46 0.26
C HIS A 60 -13.39 -12.64 -0.86
N GLN A 61 -13.67 -11.33 -0.91
CA GLN A 61 -13.09 -10.41 -1.87
C GLN A 61 -11.76 -9.87 -1.35
N ALA A 62 -10.76 -9.79 -2.23
CA ALA A 62 -9.47 -9.19 -1.89
C ALA A 62 -9.64 -7.68 -1.70
N VAL A 63 -9.23 -7.19 -0.53
CA VAL A 63 -9.20 -5.77 -0.19
C VAL A 63 -7.77 -5.40 0.17
N SER A 64 -7.26 -4.36 -0.48
CA SER A 64 -5.98 -3.74 -0.14
C SER A 64 -6.21 -2.32 0.32
N GLN A 65 -5.61 -1.94 1.45
CA GLN A 65 -5.70 -0.59 1.99
C GLN A 65 -4.38 -0.14 2.60
N GLU A 66 -4.05 1.14 2.41
CA GLU A 66 -2.89 1.77 3.04
C GLU A 66 -3.27 2.30 4.42
N LEU A 67 -2.57 1.86 5.47
CA LEU A 67 -2.85 2.23 6.85
C LEU A 67 -1.63 2.89 7.50
N PRO A 68 -1.80 4.06 8.15
CA PRO A 68 -0.75 4.61 8.99
C PRO A 68 -0.63 3.78 10.28
N PHE A 69 0.60 3.47 10.69
CA PHE A 69 0.87 2.86 11.98
C PHE A 69 1.16 3.94 13.02
N THR A 70 0.21 4.16 13.94
CA THR A 70 0.25 5.23 14.93
C THR A 70 0.52 4.71 16.35
N LEU A 71 0.63 5.63 17.31
CA LEU A 71 0.64 5.28 18.75
C LEU A 71 -0.55 4.40 19.15
N ILE A 72 -1.72 4.61 18.53
CA ILE A 72 -2.96 3.92 18.90
C ILE A 72 -2.86 2.44 18.53
N ASP A 73 -2.30 2.13 17.36
CA ASP A 73 -2.05 0.78 16.89
C ASP A 73 -1.07 0.05 17.80
N PHE A 74 0.03 0.70 18.17
CA PHE A 74 1.01 0.15 19.12
C PHE A 74 0.39 -0.14 20.50
N VAL A 75 -0.41 0.78 21.02
CA VAL A 75 -1.09 0.62 22.31
C VAL A 75 -2.16 -0.47 22.25
N ALA A 76 -2.84 -0.65 21.12
CA ALA A 76 -3.82 -1.72 20.92
C ALA A 76 -3.18 -3.12 21.01
N CYS A 77 -1.87 -3.26 20.73
CA CYS A 77 -1.14 -4.51 20.90
C CYS A 77 -0.84 -4.89 22.37
N ASP A 78 -1.17 -4.03 23.34
CA ASP A 78 -0.87 -4.22 24.76
C ASP A 78 -2.15 -4.26 25.62
N ALA A 79 -2.43 -5.46 26.15
CA ALA A 79 -3.61 -5.74 26.97
C ALA A 79 -3.74 -4.86 28.23
N ARG A 80 -2.65 -4.24 28.69
CA ARG A 80 -2.69 -3.30 29.83
C ARG A 80 -3.55 -2.07 29.51
N TYR A 81 -3.73 -1.75 28.23
CA TYR A 81 -4.46 -0.57 27.78
C TYR A 81 -5.86 -0.87 27.23
N THR A 82 -6.34 -2.12 27.31
CA THR A 82 -7.65 -2.53 26.77
C THR A 82 -8.83 -1.65 27.24
N ARG A 83 -8.75 -1.05 28.44
CA ARG A 83 -9.77 -0.11 28.96
C ARG A 83 -9.99 1.14 28.11
N HIS A 84 -9.05 1.49 27.23
CA HIS A 84 -9.13 2.64 26.32
C HIS A 84 -9.81 2.30 24.99
N PHE A 85 -10.21 1.03 24.83
CA PHE A 85 -10.82 0.50 23.62
C PHE A 85 -12.17 -0.14 23.92
N ALA A 86 -13.09 -0.08 22.97
CA ALA A 86 -14.30 -0.89 23.00
C ALA A 86 -14.58 -1.47 21.61
N LEU A 87 -14.91 -2.76 21.56
CA LEU A 87 -15.28 -3.44 20.32
C LEU A 87 -16.59 -2.87 19.77
N VAL A 88 -16.61 -2.55 18.48
CA VAL A 88 -17.82 -2.12 17.79
C VAL A 88 -18.50 -3.32 17.15
N PRO A 89 -19.72 -3.68 17.59
CA PRO A 89 -20.50 -4.72 16.92
C PRO A 89 -20.71 -4.36 15.45
N ARG A 90 -20.61 -5.35 14.57
CA ARG A 90 -20.66 -5.13 13.11
C ARG A 90 -21.94 -4.43 12.64
N ALA A 91 -23.07 -4.72 13.29
CA ALA A 91 -24.35 -4.06 13.06
C ALA A 91 -24.37 -2.54 13.34
N ARG A 92 -23.36 -2.01 14.04
CA ARG A 92 -23.21 -0.57 14.37
C ARG A 92 -22.14 0.12 13.53
N TRP A 93 -21.60 -0.55 12.52
CA TRP A 93 -20.67 0.09 11.60
C TRP A 93 -21.43 1.13 10.78
N SER A 94 -20.91 2.36 10.78
CA SER A 94 -21.55 3.50 10.11
C SER A 94 -20.48 4.49 9.66
N ALA A 95 -20.91 5.47 8.86
CA ALA A 95 -20.04 6.52 8.34
C ALA A 95 -19.49 7.48 9.41
N THR A 96 -20.03 7.45 10.64
CA THR A 96 -19.51 8.26 11.76
C THR A 96 -18.22 7.70 12.34
N LEU A 97 -17.92 6.42 12.08
CA LEU A 97 -16.67 5.79 12.48
C LEU A 97 -15.56 6.20 11.52
N VAL A 98 -14.60 6.97 12.03
CA VAL A 98 -13.48 7.50 11.25
C VAL A 98 -12.17 6.88 11.76
N PRO A 99 -11.24 6.48 10.88
CA PRO A 99 -9.94 5.98 11.31
C PRO A 99 -9.25 6.95 12.27
N ALA A 100 -8.72 6.42 13.36
CA ALA A 100 -8.12 7.25 14.40
C ALA A 100 -6.90 8.03 13.88
N GLY A 101 -6.14 7.47 12.94
CA GLY A 101 -5.05 8.17 12.24
C GLY A 101 -5.51 9.46 11.56
N ASP A 102 -6.67 9.45 10.89
CA ASP A 102 -7.23 10.65 10.23
C ASP A 102 -7.66 11.71 11.24
N ILE A 103 -8.20 11.29 12.39
CA ILE A 103 -8.59 12.20 13.47
C ILE A 103 -7.35 12.82 14.14
N VAL A 104 -6.28 12.05 14.31
CA VAL A 104 -5.00 12.53 14.83
C VAL A 104 -4.36 13.51 13.84
N ALA A 105 -4.47 13.26 12.53
CA ALA A 105 -3.93 14.10 11.48
C ALA A 105 -4.56 15.50 11.43
N ARG A 106 -5.86 15.61 11.73
CA ARG A 106 -6.61 16.88 11.69
C ARG A 106 -6.11 17.88 12.75
N GLU A 107 -5.87 19.11 12.32
CA GLU A 107 -5.47 20.23 13.19
C GLU A 107 -6.66 20.87 13.92
N SER A 108 -7.86 20.83 13.33
CA SER A 108 -9.09 21.34 13.92
C SER A 108 -9.92 20.24 14.56
N GLN A 109 -10.79 20.60 15.52
CA GLN A 109 -11.80 19.67 16.02
C GLN A 109 -12.61 19.15 14.83
N GLY A 110 -12.62 17.82 14.65
CA GLY A 110 -13.33 17.16 13.57
C GLY A 110 -14.83 17.40 13.63
N GLN A 111 -15.60 16.72 12.78
CA GLN A 111 -17.05 16.79 12.91
C GLN A 111 -17.45 16.32 14.32
N PRO A 112 -18.36 17.03 15.02
CA PRO A 112 -18.72 16.72 16.41
C PRO A 112 -19.18 15.28 16.64
N GLU A 113 -19.66 14.63 15.60
CA GLU A 113 -20.22 13.26 15.60
C GLU A 113 -19.20 12.19 15.19
N SER A 114 -17.95 12.54 14.87
CA SER A 114 -16.94 11.56 14.46
C SER A 114 -16.43 10.74 15.64
N VAL A 115 -16.52 9.41 15.51
CA VAL A 115 -16.03 8.47 16.54
C VAL A 115 -14.75 7.80 16.02
N PRO A 116 -13.59 8.00 16.68
CA PRO A 116 -12.35 7.39 16.26
C PRO A 116 -12.36 5.89 16.47
N PHE A 117 -11.84 5.15 15.49
CA PHE A 117 -11.60 3.72 15.62
C PHE A 117 -10.22 3.30 15.10
N VAL A 118 -9.73 2.18 15.60
CA VAL A 118 -8.55 1.47 15.08
C VAL A 118 -8.95 0.08 14.60
N TRP A 119 -8.27 -0.42 13.58
CA TRP A 119 -8.45 -1.78 13.08
C TRP A 119 -7.75 -2.79 13.98
N THR A 120 -8.35 -3.95 14.19
CA THR A 120 -7.71 -5.09 14.87
C THR A 120 -8.17 -6.39 14.23
N VAL A 121 -7.39 -7.45 14.44
CA VAL A 121 -7.70 -8.80 13.94
C VAL A 121 -7.80 -9.75 15.12
N ASP A 122 -8.78 -10.65 15.07
CA ASP A 122 -8.90 -11.75 16.05
C ASP A 122 -8.06 -12.98 15.62
N PRO A 123 -7.92 -14.00 16.49
CA PRO A 123 -7.19 -15.23 16.15
C PRO A 123 -7.75 -16.00 14.94
N GLU A 124 -9.03 -15.77 14.60
CA GLU A 124 -9.70 -16.33 13.43
C GLU A 124 -9.49 -15.48 12.15
N ASN A 125 -8.58 -14.50 12.18
CA ASN A 125 -8.27 -13.57 11.09
C ASN A 125 -9.44 -12.70 10.64
N ARG A 126 -10.39 -12.40 11.54
CA ARG A 126 -11.52 -11.52 11.25
C ARG A 126 -11.21 -10.10 11.65
N LEU A 127 -11.56 -9.17 10.77
CA LEU A 127 -11.32 -7.74 10.97
C LEU A 127 -12.38 -7.10 11.86
N HIS A 128 -11.93 -6.39 12.89
CA HIS A 128 -12.75 -5.71 13.89
C HIS A 128 -12.39 -4.23 14.00
N LYS A 129 -13.38 -3.40 14.39
CA LYS A 129 -13.18 -1.99 14.74
C LYS A 129 -13.22 -1.83 16.25
N LEU A 130 -12.19 -1.21 16.81
CA LEU A 130 -12.17 -0.79 18.21
C LEU A 130 -12.32 0.72 18.27
N VAL A 131 -13.35 1.24 18.94
CA VAL A 131 -13.40 2.67 19.25
C VAL A 131 -12.31 3.03 20.24
N VAL A 132 -11.80 4.25 20.11
CA VAL A 132 -10.65 4.74 20.87
C VAL A 132 -11.10 5.90 21.75
N ASP A 133 -10.65 5.93 23.01
CA ASP A 133 -10.96 7.06 23.89
C ASP A 133 -10.19 8.34 23.53
N GLU A 134 -10.70 9.49 23.97
CA GLU A 134 -10.10 10.80 23.70
C GLU A 134 -8.69 10.95 24.32
N LYS A 135 -8.37 10.16 25.35
CA LYS A 135 -7.05 10.22 25.98
C LYS A 135 -5.98 9.69 25.04
N LEU A 136 -6.21 8.56 24.38
CA LEU A 136 -5.28 8.01 23.40
C LEU A 136 -5.16 8.90 22.15
N ILE A 137 -6.25 9.51 21.69
CA ILE A 137 -6.19 10.48 20.57
C ILE A 137 -5.26 11.64 20.91
N ARG A 138 -5.36 12.20 22.12
CA ARG A 138 -4.49 13.28 22.57
C ARG A 138 -3.03 12.84 22.71
N GLU A 139 -2.75 11.66 23.24
CA GLU A 139 -1.37 11.16 23.33
C GLU A 139 -0.78 10.89 21.94
N ALA A 140 -1.55 10.35 20.99
CA ALA A 140 -1.10 10.18 19.62
C ALA A 140 -0.75 11.53 18.95
N ARG A 141 -1.57 12.57 19.16
CA ARG A 141 -1.24 13.95 18.70
C ARG A 141 0.05 14.47 19.34
N ARG A 142 0.27 14.19 20.62
CA ARG A 142 1.50 14.59 21.32
C ARG A 142 2.73 13.90 20.75
N CYS A 143 2.67 12.60 20.47
CA CYS A 143 3.73 11.87 19.80
C CYS A 143 4.04 12.44 18.42
N ARG A 144 3.00 12.76 17.63
CA ARG A 144 3.17 13.46 16.35
C ARG A 144 3.88 14.81 16.53
N SER A 145 3.43 15.66 17.46
CA SER A 145 4.08 16.96 17.68
C SER A 145 5.55 16.84 18.10
N MET A 146 5.88 15.86 18.94
CA MET A 146 7.27 15.56 19.32
C MET A 146 8.09 15.11 18.11
N TRP A 147 7.52 14.22 17.28
CA TRP A 147 8.15 13.74 16.07
C TRP A 147 8.41 14.88 15.07
N ASN A 148 7.45 15.78 14.86
CA ASN A 148 7.60 16.91 13.94
C ASN A 148 8.68 17.88 14.45
N SER A 149 8.86 18.02 15.77
CA SER A 149 9.97 18.77 16.35
C SER A 149 11.32 18.11 16.07
N LEU A 150 11.42 16.78 16.15
CA LEU A 150 12.62 16.05 15.77
C LEU A 150 12.90 16.19 14.28
N GLN A 151 11.88 16.06 13.42
CA GLN A 151 11.99 16.27 11.98
C GLN A 151 12.60 17.64 11.67
N GLU A 152 12.07 18.70 12.28
CA GLU A 152 12.57 20.06 12.07
C GLU A 152 14.05 20.20 12.49
N LEU A 153 14.45 19.57 13.61
CA LEU A 153 15.86 19.48 14.03
C LEU A 153 16.71 18.66 13.06
N GLY A 154 16.15 17.64 12.43
CA GLY A 154 16.77 16.84 11.37
C GLY A 154 16.76 17.49 9.98
N GLY A 155 16.28 18.73 9.86
CA GLY A 155 16.18 19.42 8.57
C GLY A 155 15.02 18.97 7.68
N ILE A 156 14.15 18.09 8.18
CA ILE A 156 12.92 17.65 7.52
C ILE A 156 11.81 18.65 7.88
N HIS A 157 11.09 19.18 6.88
CA HIS A 157 10.02 20.20 7.09
C HIS A 157 10.50 21.40 7.92
N ASN A 158 11.74 21.85 7.69
CA ASN A 158 12.32 22.92 8.48
C ASN A 158 11.65 24.27 8.18
N SER A 159 10.94 24.83 9.16
CA SER A 159 10.10 26.01 8.97
C SER A 159 10.91 27.26 8.60
N HIS A 160 12.18 27.34 8.99
CA HIS A 160 13.05 28.46 8.65
C HIS A 160 13.48 28.39 7.19
N ALA A 161 13.89 27.21 6.72
CA ALA A 161 14.24 26.97 5.33
C ALA A 161 13.04 27.23 4.40
N GLU A 162 11.85 26.72 4.76
CA GLU A 162 10.63 26.94 3.97
C GLU A 162 10.24 28.41 3.90
N ARG A 163 10.31 29.14 5.03
CA ARG A 163 10.04 30.60 5.05
C ARG A 163 11.06 31.38 4.23
N LEU A 164 12.33 30.99 4.24
CA LEU A 164 13.37 31.63 3.43
C LEU A 164 13.07 31.42 1.93
N LEU A 165 12.83 30.18 1.52
CA LEU A 165 12.46 29.83 0.14
C LEU A 165 11.18 30.55 -0.30
N ALA A 166 10.18 30.67 0.57
CA ALA A 166 8.95 31.41 0.28
C ALA A 166 9.21 32.90 0.05
N ARG A 167 10.06 33.54 0.86
CA ARG A 167 10.45 34.96 0.67
C ARG A 167 11.25 35.16 -0.61
N GLU A 168 12.17 34.26 -0.94
CA GLU A 168 12.97 34.34 -2.18
C GLU A 168 12.10 34.19 -3.43
N ARG A 169 11.12 33.28 -3.40
CA ARG A 169 10.11 33.13 -4.46
C ARG A 169 9.25 34.38 -4.60
N GLN A 170 8.82 34.99 -3.50
CA GLN A 170 8.06 36.25 -3.51
C GLN A 170 8.88 37.45 -3.99
N SER A 171 10.20 37.44 -3.73
CA SER A 171 11.11 38.52 -4.13
C SER A 171 11.58 38.41 -5.58
N GLY A 172 11.17 37.37 -6.32
CA GLY A 172 11.57 37.13 -7.70
C GLY A 172 13.05 36.79 -7.90
N VAL A 173 13.80 36.59 -6.81
CA VAL A 173 15.22 36.20 -6.85
C VAL A 173 15.36 34.75 -7.30
N LEU A 174 14.41 33.91 -6.88
CA LEU A 174 14.12 32.64 -7.51
C LEU A 174 13.04 32.90 -8.56
N ALA A 175 13.44 33.20 -9.80
CA ALA A 175 12.53 33.02 -10.92
C ALA A 175 11.96 31.59 -10.81
N PRO A 176 10.65 31.36 -11.09
CA PRO A 176 10.26 30.00 -11.36
C PRO A 176 11.20 29.52 -12.46
N MET A 177 12.03 28.52 -12.16
CA MET A 177 12.49 27.66 -13.21
C MET A 177 11.21 27.06 -13.76
N THR A 178 10.59 27.75 -14.72
CA THR A 178 10.03 27.07 -15.88
C THR A 178 11.12 26.11 -16.23
N ALA A 179 10.88 24.82 -16.00
CA ALA A 179 11.74 23.78 -16.49
C ALA A 179 12.03 24.19 -17.94
N SER A 180 13.26 24.65 -18.17
CA SER A 180 13.69 25.02 -19.50
C SER A 180 13.48 23.74 -20.28
N SER A 181 12.50 23.76 -21.19
CA SER A 181 12.32 22.66 -22.11
C SER A 181 13.62 22.58 -22.87
N ALA A 182 14.49 21.68 -22.44
CA ALA A 182 15.58 21.21 -23.26
C ALA A 182 14.97 20.89 -24.64
N PRO A 183 15.64 21.23 -25.76
CA PRO A 183 15.20 20.76 -27.05
C PRO A 183 14.98 19.24 -26.94
N PRO A 184 13.88 18.70 -27.51
CA PRO A 184 13.50 17.33 -27.29
C PRO A 184 14.65 16.44 -27.76
N VAL A 185 15.36 15.86 -26.80
CA VAL A 185 16.11 14.64 -27.07
C VAL A 185 15.01 13.63 -27.31
N THR A 186 14.78 13.26 -28.57
CA THR A 186 13.87 12.19 -28.96
C THR A 186 14.18 10.98 -28.09
N PRO A 187 13.33 10.64 -27.11
CA PRO A 187 13.35 9.32 -26.54
C PRO A 187 12.83 8.42 -27.65
N ASP A 188 13.53 7.34 -27.94
CA ASP A 188 12.90 6.22 -28.62
C ASP A 188 11.57 5.94 -27.92
N THR A 189 10.53 5.84 -28.73
CA THR A 189 9.14 5.75 -28.31
C THR A 189 8.97 4.49 -27.49
N VAL A 190 9.05 4.62 -26.16
CA VAL A 190 8.58 3.62 -25.22
C VAL A 190 7.07 3.82 -25.12
N PRO A 191 6.23 2.85 -25.51
CA PRO A 191 4.79 3.01 -25.44
C PRO A 191 4.37 3.25 -23.98
N ALA A 192 3.47 4.21 -23.79
CA ALA A 192 2.82 4.49 -22.53
C ALA A 192 2.17 3.21 -21.97
N ALA A 193 2.54 2.83 -20.76
CA ALA A 193 1.79 1.87 -19.98
C ALA A 193 0.40 2.46 -19.68
N PRO A 194 -0.69 1.74 -19.97
CA PRO A 194 -2.01 2.20 -19.61
C PRO A 194 -2.16 2.21 -18.10
N THR A 195 -2.75 3.28 -17.58
CA THR A 195 -3.41 3.34 -16.28
C THR A 195 -4.48 2.25 -16.27
N VAL A 196 -4.29 1.20 -15.49
CA VAL A 196 -5.34 0.20 -15.26
C VAL A 196 -6.24 0.74 -14.16
N GLU A 197 -7.44 1.14 -14.55
CA GLU A 197 -8.57 1.34 -13.65
C GLU A 197 -8.75 0.06 -12.82
N THR A 198 -8.77 0.21 -11.50
CA THR A 198 -9.19 -0.87 -10.59
C THR A 198 -10.67 -1.15 -10.85
N GLN A 199 -10.93 -2.12 -11.71
CA GLN A 199 -12.25 -2.71 -11.84
C GLN A 199 -12.50 -3.58 -10.61
N SER A 200 -13.42 -3.09 -9.78
CA SER A 200 -14.19 -3.85 -8.81
C SER A 200 -14.59 -5.21 -9.35
N ASP A 201 -14.44 -6.25 -8.53
CA ASP A 201 -14.95 -7.58 -8.80
C ASP A 201 -16.50 -7.56 -8.79
N THR A 202 -17.04 -7.15 -9.93
CA THR A 202 -18.33 -7.63 -10.40
C THR A 202 -17.98 -8.91 -11.12
N GLN A 203 -18.44 -10.06 -10.60
CA GLN A 203 -18.34 -11.40 -11.23
C GLN A 203 -17.76 -11.34 -12.65
N ARG A 204 -16.44 -11.51 -12.74
CA ARG A 204 -15.74 -11.44 -14.02
C ARG A 204 -16.38 -12.46 -14.95
N SER A 205 -16.75 -12.01 -16.15
CA SER A 205 -17.48 -12.85 -17.08
C SER A 205 -16.65 -14.12 -17.35
N PRO A 206 -17.23 -15.33 -17.26
CA PRO A 206 -16.52 -16.58 -17.58
C PRO A 206 -16.02 -16.63 -19.05
N ASP A 207 -16.45 -15.65 -19.84
CA ASP A 207 -16.05 -15.48 -21.23
C ASP A 207 -14.73 -14.72 -21.40
N GLU A 208 -14.18 -14.06 -20.37
CA GLU A 208 -12.96 -13.25 -20.46
C GLU A 208 -11.72 -14.04 -20.02
N ALA A 209 -10.64 -13.95 -20.79
CA ALA A 209 -9.37 -14.58 -20.43
C ALA A 209 -8.64 -13.79 -19.33
N TYR A 210 -8.27 -14.43 -18.23
CA TYR A 210 -7.53 -13.78 -17.14
C TYR A 210 -6.58 -14.72 -16.39
N ILE A 211 -5.70 -14.16 -15.57
CA ILE A 211 -4.83 -14.90 -14.65
C ILE A 211 -5.10 -14.38 -13.25
N GLU A 212 -5.23 -15.27 -12.26
CA GLU A 212 -5.20 -14.92 -10.85
C GLU A 212 -3.75 -14.63 -10.43
N THR A 213 -3.20 -13.51 -10.93
CA THR A 213 -1.79 -13.12 -10.83
C THR A 213 -1.26 -13.24 -9.39
N GLU A 214 -2.08 -12.96 -8.38
CA GLU A 214 -1.70 -13.03 -6.96
C GLU A 214 -1.34 -14.45 -6.49
N ARG A 215 -1.92 -15.48 -7.11
CA ARG A 215 -1.66 -16.90 -6.81
C ARG A 215 -0.50 -17.47 -7.62
N CYS A 216 0.17 -16.67 -8.45
CA CYS A 216 1.27 -17.12 -9.28
C CYS A 216 2.47 -17.55 -8.44
N SER A 217 2.96 -18.78 -8.69
CA SER A 217 4.16 -19.34 -8.07
C SER A 217 5.45 -19.12 -8.86
N THR A 218 5.42 -18.32 -9.93
CA THR A 218 6.58 -17.97 -10.77
C THR A 218 7.32 -19.19 -11.35
N CYS A 219 6.57 -20.21 -11.81
CA CYS A 219 7.15 -21.43 -12.38
C CYS A 219 7.67 -21.29 -13.83
N ASN A 220 7.42 -20.16 -14.50
CA ASN A 220 7.85 -19.84 -15.88
C ASN A 220 7.23 -20.65 -17.03
N GLU A 221 6.36 -21.63 -16.75
CA GLU A 221 5.74 -22.48 -17.77
C GLU A 221 4.95 -21.67 -18.82
N CYS A 222 4.07 -20.76 -18.39
CA CYS A 222 3.29 -19.93 -19.31
C CYS A 222 4.16 -19.01 -20.18
N THR A 223 5.22 -18.41 -19.62
CA THR A 223 6.16 -17.55 -20.35
C THR A 223 7.05 -18.33 -21.33
N HIS A 224 7.32 -19.62 -21.07
CA HIS A 224 8.01 -20.49 -22.02
C HIS A 224 7.11 -20.88 -23.20
N ILE A 225 5.80 -21.03 -22.98
CA ILE A 225 4.82 -21.31 -24.04
C ILE A 225 4.66 -20.10 -24.97
N ASN A 226 4.45 -18.90 -24.40
CA ASN A 226 4.41 -17.67 -25.19
C ASN A 226 4.83 -16.43 -24.38
N GLY A 227 6.12 -16.07 -24.45
CA GLY A 227 6.68 -14.89 -23.77
C GLY A 227 6.28 -13.53 -24.35
N LYS A 228 5.43 -13.48 -25.38
CA LYS A 228 4.78 -12.25 -25.85
C LYS A 228 3.37 -12.09 -25.29
N MET A 229 2.67 -13.21 -25.05
CA MET A 229 1.34 -13.23 -24.46
C MET A 229 1.38 -13.07 -22.94
N PHE A 230 2.37 -13.67 -22.28
CA PHE A 230 2.54 -13.63 -20.83
C PHE A 230 3.78 -12.85 -20.43
N ALA A 231 3.67 -12.03 -19.39
CA ALA A 231 4.79 -11.31 -18.80
C ALA A 231 4.72 -11.32 -17.27
N TYR A 232 5.81 -10.94 -16.63
CA TYR A 232 5.90 -10.81 -15.18
C TYR A 232 5.84 -9.35 -14.74
N ASN A 233 5.10 -9.08 -13.66
CA ASN A 233 5.07 -7.78 -13.01
C ASN A 233 6.31 -7.58 -12.10
N ALA A 234 6.38 -6.45 -11.39
CA ALA A 234 7.48 -6.14 -10.47
C ALA A 234 7.63 -7.15 -9.31
N ASN A 235 6.57 -7.87 -8.95
CA ASN A 235 6.54 -8.90 -7.91
C ASN A 235 6.81 -10.32 -8.47
N GLN A 236 7.25 -10.45 -9.73
CA GLN A 236 7.44 -11.73 -10.43
C GLN A 236 6.18 -12.59 -10.56
N GLN A 237 5.01 -11.96 -10.66
CA GLN A 237 3.74 -12.65 -10.86
C GLN A 237 3.25 -12.50 -12.30
N ALA A 238 2.78 -13.62 -12.89
CA ALA A 238 2.41 -13.68 -14.29
C ALA A 238 1.09 -12.93 -14.55
N TYR A 239 1.06 -12.13 -15.61
CA TYR A 239 -0.14 -11.49 -16.14
C TYR A 239 -0.16 -11.61 -17.67
N ILE A 240 -1.34 -11.42 -18.27
CA ILE A 240 -1.49 -11.43 -19.72
C ILE A 240 -1.11 -10.05 -20.26
N ALA A 241 0.01 -9.98 -20.97
CA ALA A 241 0.52 -8.75 -21.57
C ALA A 241 -0.19 -8.41 -22.88
N ASP A 242 -0.41 -9.43 -23.73
CA ASP A 242 -1.09 -9.25 -25.01
C ASP A 242 -1.80 -10.54 -25.44
N LEU A 243 -3.14 -10.57 -25.28
CA LEU A 243 -3.99 -11.66 -25.75
C LEU A 243 -3.94 -11.87 -27.27
N SER A 244 -3.54 -10.87 -28.05
CA SER A 244 -3.44 -10.97 -29.51
C SER A 244 -2.09 -11.52 -29.99
N ALA A 245 -1.12 -11.66 -29.08
CA ALA A 245 0.22 -12.15 -29.40
C ALA A 245 0.34 -13.67 -29.53
N GLY A 246 -0.76 -14.42 -29.49
CA GLY A 246 -0.78 -15.86 -29.72
C GLY A 246 -2.17 -16.44 -29.95
N THR A 247 -2.24 -17.77 -30.03
CA THR A 247 -3.48 -18.50 -30.37
C THR A 247 -4.23 -18.97 -29.13
N TYR A 248 -5.51 -19.33 -29.27
CA TYR A 248 -6.28 -19.88 -28.15
C TYR A 248 -5.68 -21.21 -27.65
N ALA A 249 -5.11 -22.02 -28.55
CA ALA A 249 -4.39 -23.23 -28.17
C ALA A 249 -3.24 -22.96 -27.18
N GLN A 250 -2.45 -21.89 -27.38
CA GLN A 250 -1.36 -21.53 -26.48
C GLN A 250 -1.85 -21.05 -25.10
N LEU A 251 -3.02 -20.41 -25.07
CA LEU A 251 -3.64 -19.98 -23.82
C LEU A 251 -4.18 -21.17 -23.01
N VAL A 252 -4.80 -22.15 -23.68
CA VAL A 252 -5.27 -23.39 -23.05
C VAL A 252 -4.09 -24.26 -22.58
N GLU A 253 -3.04 -24.38 -23.39
CA GLU A 253 -1.80 -25.10 -23.01
C GLU A 253 -1.12 -24.46 -21.80
N ALA A 254 -1.11 -23.13 -21.72
CA ALA A 254 -0.59 -22.41 -20.56
C ALA A 254 -1.42 -22.67 -19.30
N ALA A 255 -2.75 -22.77 -19.43
CA ALA A 255 -3.63 -23.11 -18.31
C ALA A 255 -3.39 -24.53 -17.78
N GLU A 256 -3.24 -25.51 -18.68
CA GLU A 256 -2.93 -26.88 -18.31
C GLU A 256 -1.53 -27.04 -17.69
N SER A 257 -0.55 -26.27 -18.17
CA SER A 257 0.82 -26.30 -17.66
C SER A 257 0.99 -25.52 -16.35
N CYS A 258 -0.03 -24.78 -15.92
CA CYS A 258 0.02 -24.00 -14.70
C CYS A 258 -0.11 -24.90 -13.46
N GLN A 259 0.99 -25.02 -12.70
CA GLN A 259 1.05 -25.88 -11.50
C GLN A 259 0.00 -25.57 -10.42
N VAL A 260 -0.48 -24.34 -10.38
CA VAL A 260 -1.47 -23.86 -9.40
C VAL A 260 -2.85 -23.61 -10.02
N SER A 261 -3.01 -23.87 -11.32
CA SER A 261 -4.26 -23.74 -12.09
C SER A 261 -4.94 -22.38 -11.94
N ILE A 262 -4.18 -21.31 -12.23
CA ILE A 262 -4.61 -19.90 -12.03
C ILE A 262 -4.86 -19.15 -13.35
N ILE A 263 -4.77 -19.82 -14.50
CA ILE A 263 -4.95 -19.21 -15.82
C ILE A 263 -6.30 -19.67 -16.35
N HIS A 264 -7.16 -18.71 -16.66
CA HIS A 264 -8.53 -18.91 -17.13
C HIS A 264 -8.59 -18.50 -18.61
N PRO A 265 -8.71 -19.46 -19.56
CA PRO A 265 -8.66 -19.14 -20.99
C PRO A 265 -9.87 -18.36 -21.54
N GLY A 266 -11.04 -18.43 -20.88
CA GLY A 266 -12.26 -17.77 -21.33
C GLY A 266 -12.69 -18.21 -22.74
N LYS A 267 -13.37 -17.32 -23.49
CA LYS A 267 -13.78 -17.58 -24.88
C LYS A 267 -12.65 -17.33 -25.88
N PRO A 268 -12.55 -18.15 -26.95
CA PRO A 268 -11.61 -17.93 -28.02
C PRO A 268 -11.90 -16.63 -28.77
N ARG A 269 -10.87 -15.84 -29.00
CA ARG A 269 -10.96 -14.59 -29.76
C ARG A 269 -11.01 -14.82 -31.27
N ASN A 270 -10.44 -15.92 -31.75
CA ASN A 270 -10.49 -16.33 -33.15
C ASN A 270 -11.45 -17.54 -33.32
N PRO A 271 -12.66 -17.33 -33.86
CA PRO A 271 -13.62 -18.41 -34.06
C PRO A 271 -13.23 -19.39 -35.18
N ASP A 272 -12.26 -19.04 -36.03
CA ASP A 272 -11.81 -19.86 -37.16
C ASP A 272 -10.51 -20.66 -36.85
N GLU A 273 -10.14 -20.80 -35.57
CA GLU A 273 -8.96 -21.57 -35.16
C GLU A 273 -9.18 -23.08 -35.35
N ALA A 274 -8.20 -23.77 -35.91
CA ALA A 274 -8.29 -25.21 -36.12
C ALA A 274 -8.36 -25.95 -34.77
N GLY A 275 -9.31 -26.87 -34.63
CA GLY A 275 -9.48 -27.68 -33.41
C GLY A 275 -10.17 -26.97 -32.24
N LEU A 276 -10.90 -25.88 -32.51
CA LEU A 276 -11.55 -25.06 -31.47
C LEU A 276 -12.47 -25.85 -30.53
N ASP A 277 -13.26 -26.79 -31.05
CA ASP A 277 -14.18 -27.60 -30.24
C ASP A 277 -13.45 -28.43 -29.18
N GLU A 278 -12.25 -28.93 -29.50
CA GLU A 278 -11.42 -29.70 -28.57
C GLU A 278 -10.77 -28.79 -27.53
N LEU A 279 -10.32 -27.60 -27.95
CA LEU A 279 -9.72 -26.60 -27.06
C LEU A 279 -10.74 -26.05 -26.05
N LEU A 280 -11.98 -25.79 -26.48
CA LEU A 280 -13.07 -25.36 -25.60
C LEU A 280 -13.34 -26.39 -24.50
N LYS A 281 -13.42 -27.67 -24.87
CA LYS A 281 -13.63 -28.76 -23.90
C LYS A 281 -12.51 -28.88 -22.88
N ARG A 282 -11.27 -28.60 -23.26
CA ARG A 282 -10.11 -28.56 -22.35
C ARG A 282 -10.15 -27.33 -21.44
N ALA A 283 -10.57 -26.18 -21.99
CA ALA A 283 -10.70 -24.93 -21.25
C ALA A 283 -11.80 -24.96 -20.17
N GLU A 284 -12.85 -25.79 -20.32
CA GLU A 284 -13.93 -25.96 -19.32
C GLU A 284 -13.43 -26.33 -17.93
N LEU A 285 -12.28 -27.00 -17.81
CA LEU A 285 -11.67 -27.36 -16.51
C LEU A 285 -11.11 -26.15 -15.75
N PHE A 286 -10.97 -25.01 -16.43
CA PHE A 286 -10.37 -23.77 -15.94
C PHE A 286 -11.35 -22.59 -16.01
N ALA A 287 -12.64 -22.84 -16.21
CA ALA A 287 -13.71 -21.83 -16.27
C ALA A 287 -14.26 -21.47 -14.89
#